data_AF-A0A0N0V143-F1
#
_entry.id   AF-A0A0N0V143-F1
#
_cell.length_a   1.000
_cell.length_b   1.000
_cell.length_c   1.000
_cell.angle_alpha   90.00
_cell.angle_beta   90.00
_cell.angle_gamma   90.00
#
_symmetry.space_group_name_H-M   'P 1'
#
loop_
_entity.id
_entity.type
_entity.pdbx_description
1 polymer ?
#
loop_
_entity_poly.entity_id
_entity_poly.type
_entity_poly.pdbx_seq_one_letter_code
_entity_poly.pdbx_strand_id
1 'polypeptide(L)'
;MVDSSQPETVAEKQLAIYVIERAIQIQPETLQDAFQRKLFNAHLTTSGGIGPFNWTIAYGQLPGWLRIDPEMGNITGKPIQCGSFDFTVKVTDSANPVNMGLQAYHLKIHCDTKPLIPDDLNASGEIDLSDIIIALQIMTKMQGLDYFWPYLDKSIDLTDVLRIIKNME
;
A
#
# COMPACT_ATOMS: atom_id res chain seq x y z
N MET A 1 55.40 -7.19 63.15
CA MET A 1 54.09 -7.07 63.83
C MET A 1 53.21 -6.24 62.94
N VAL A 2 51.97 -6.72 62.78
CA VAL A 2 51.00 -6.42 61.73
C VAL A 2 50.37 -5.04 61.90
N ASP A 3 50.16 -4.33 60.79
CA ASP A 3 48.92 -3.56 60.57
C ASP A 3 48.64 -3.54 59.05
N SER A 4 48.10 -4.62 58.49
CA SER A 4 46.66 -4.80 58.23
C SER A 4 46.02 -3.57 57.58
N SER A 5 46.07 -3.48 56.26
CA SER A 5 44.99 -4.05 55.43
C SER A 5 43.62 -3.41 55.68
N GLN A 6 43.50 -2.09 55.54
CA GLN A 6 42.20 -1.53 55.20
C GLN A 6 42.09 -1.53 53.67
N PRO A 7 41.35 -2.47 53.05
CA PRO A 7 41.05 -2.33 51.64
C PRO A 7 40.26 -1.03 51.45
N GLU A 8 40.64 -0.23 50.46
CA GLU A 8 39.86 0.94 50.07
C GLU A 8 38.40 0.49 49.87
N THR A 9 37.46 1.12 50.58
CA THR A 9 36.05 0.81 50.46
C THR A 9 35.56 1.30 49.10
N VAL A 10 35.45 0.40 48.13
CA VAL A 10 34.80 0.66 46.85
C VAL A 10 33.30 0.44 47.02
N ALA A 11 32.51 1.48 46.76
CA ALA A 11 31.07 1.37 46.65
C ALA A 11 30.70 1.07 45.19
N GLU A 12 30.37 -0.18 44.90
CA GLU A 12 29.83 -0.55 43.59
C GLU A 12 28.30 -0.53 43.64
N LYS A 13 27.68 0.20 42.72
CA LYS A 13 26.23 0.16 42.50
C LYS A 13 25.98 -0.30 41.09
N GLN A 14 25.24 -1.40 40.94
CA GLN A 14 24.81 -1.86 39.63
C GLN A 14 23.76 -0.90 39.06
N LEU A 15 24.03 -0.39 37.87
CA LEU A 15 23.07 0.37 37.06
C LEU A 15 22.54 -0.57 35.97
N ALA A 16 21.23 -0.78 35.94
CA ALA A 16 20.58 -1.47 34.83
C ALA A 16 20.05 -0.43 33.84
N ILE A 17 20.39 -0.58 32.57
CA ILE A 17 19.70 0.09 31.47
C ILE A 17 18.62 -0.87 30.97
N TYR A 18 17.35 -0.49 31.14
CA TYR A 18 16.24 -1.20 30.51
C TYR A 18 16.08 -0.68 29.08
N VAL A 19 16.47 -1.49 28.09
CA VAL A 19 16.02 -1.26 26.71
C VAL A 19 14.57 -1.71 26.65
N ILE A 20 13.64 -0.77 26.76
CA ILE A 20 12.23 -1.07 26.49
C ILE A 20 12.12 -1.17 24.97
N GLU A 21 11.97 -2.39 24.45
CA GLU A 21 11.73 -2.64 23.03
C GLU A 21 10.34 -2.10 22.65
N ARG A 22 10.24 -0.78 22.46
CA ARG A 22 9.05 -0.15 21.88
C ARG A 22 9.02 -0.33 20.36
N ALA A 23 9.94 -1.10 19.79
CA ALA A 23 10.18 -1.21 18.35
C ALA A 23 8.86 -1.44 17.61
N ILE A 24 8.55 -0.53 16.69
CA ILE A 24 7.34 -0.64 15.89
C ILE A 24 7.63 -1.58 14.73
N GLN A 25 6.95 -2.72 14.69
CA GLN A 25 7.02 -3.63 13.55
C GLN A 25 5.82 -3.38 12.65
N ILE A 26 6.05 -3.29 11.34
CA ILE A 26 4.99 -3.10 10.35
C ILE A 26 4.61 -4.47 9.78
N GLN A 27 3.32 -4.77 9.74
CA GLN A 27 2.77 -5.97 9.13
C GLN A 27 1.78 -5.59 8.01
N PRO A 28 1.71 -6.36 6.91
CA PRO A 28 2.56 -7.52 6.62
C PRO A 28 4.01 -7.13 6.26
N GLU A 29 4.97 -8.04 6.45
CA GLU A 29 6.38 -7.82 6.06
C GLU A 29 6.59 -7.80 4.53
N THR A 30 5.68 -8.44 3.79
CA THR A 30 5.69 -8.50 2.32
C THR A 30 4.35 -8.08 1.76
N LEU A 31 4.36 -7.45 0.58
CA LEU A 31 3.14 -7.19 -0.17
C LEU A 31 2.86 -8.35 -1.13
N GLN A 32 1.58 -8.59 -1.38
CA GLN A 32 1.18 -9.44 -2.49
C GLN A 32 1.55 -8.78 -3.82
N ASP A 33 1.78 -9.61 -4.84
CA ASP A 33 1.94 -9.13 -6.19
C ASP A 33 0.67 -8.38 -6.64
N ALA A 34 0.85 -7.34 -7.45
CA ALA A 34 -0.25 -6.67 -8.12
C ALA A 34 -0.27 -6.99 -9.61
N PHE A 35 -1.39 -6.68 -10.23
CA PHE A 35 -1.60 -6.88 -11.65
C PHE A 35 -1.88 -5.52 -12.29
N GLN A 36 -1.23 -5.26 -13.42
CA GLN A 36 -1.55 -4.11 -14.23
C GLN A 36 -3.07 -4.04 -14.42
N ARG A 37 -3.62 -2.83 -14.39
CA ARG A 37 -5.04 -2.54 -14.61
C ARG A 37 -6.00 -2.93 -13.47
N LYS A 38 -5.56 -3.72 -12.50
CA LYS A 38 -6.38 -4.10 -11.35
C LYS A 38 -6.16 -3.16 -10.16
N LEU A 39 -7.18 -3.00 -9.33
CA LEU A 39 -7.04 -2.26 -8.08
C LEU A 39 -6.06 -3.02 -7.16
N PHE A 40 -5.09 -2.28 -6.63
CA PHE A 40 -4.21 -2.76 -5.58
C PHE A 40 -4.60 -2.10 -4.26
N ASN A 41 -4.73 -2.91 -3.22
CA ASN A 41 -4.97 -2.47 -1.86
C ASN A 41 -4.16 -3.35 -0.90
N ALA A 42 -3.38 -2.71 -0.03
CA ALA A 42 -2.73 -3.34 1.10
C ALA A 42 -2.91 -2.46 2.34
N HIS A 43 -3.40 -3.06 3.43
CA HIS A 43 -3.54 -2.38 4.70
C HIS A 43 -2.34 -2.71 5.59
N LEU A 44 -1.61 -1.67 6.01
CA LEU A 44 -0.51 -1.82 6.95
C LEU A 44 -0.98 -1.66 8.38
N THR A 45 -0.42 -2.48 9.27
CA THR A 45 -0.68 -2.46 10.70
C THR A 45 0.64 -2.41 11.45
N THR A 46 0.61 -1.99 12.70
CA THR A 46 1.77 -1.98 13.58
C THR A 46 1.60 -2.92 14.75
N SER A 47 2.66 -3.60 15.17
CA SER A 47 2.79 -4.09 16.53
C SER A 47 3.76 -3.20 17.31
N GLY A 48 3.42 -2.90 18.56
CA GLY A 48 4.14 -1.89 19.35
C GLY A 48 3.75 -0.44 18.99
N GLY A 49 4.46 0.50 19.60
CA GLY A 49 4.19 1.94 19.48
C GLY A 49 2.92 2.42 20.18
N ILE A 50 2.71 3.74 20.20
CA ILE A 50 1.52 4.38 20.78
C ILE A 50 0.86 5.28 19.73
N GLY A 51 -0.35 4.93 19.30
CA GLY A 51 -1.14 5.74 18.38
C GLY A 51 -1.44 7.15 18.93
N PRO A 52 -1.68 8.16 18.08
CA PRO A 52 -1.84 8.06 16.63
C PRO A 52 -0.53 7.76 15.89
N PHE A 53 -0.66 7.06 14.76
CA PHE A 53 0.45 6.72 13.87
C PHE A 53 0.43 7.63 12.64
N ASN A 54 1.61 7.93 12.11
CA ASN A 54 1.78 8.67 10.86
C ASN A 54 2.66 7.89 9.89
N TRP A 55 2.10 7.56 8.73
CA TRP A 55 2.68 6.71 7.70
C TRP A 55 3.24 7.55 6.55
N THR A 56 4.48 7.25 6.13
CA THR A 56 5.17 7.98 5.07
C THR A 56 6.08 7.05 4.28
N ILE A 57 6.59 7.52 3.14
CA ILE A 57 7.64 6.84 2.38
C ILE A 57 8.99 7.43 2.80
N ALA A 58 9.86 6.61 3.38
CA ALA A 58 11.20 7.02 3.79
C ALA A 58 12.20 6.94 2.64
N TYR A 59 12.11 5.91 1.80
CA TYR A 59 13.02 5.67 0.68
C TYR A 59 12.28 5.15 -0.54
N GLY A 60 12.82 5.45 -1.71
CA GLY A 60 12.18 5.21 -2.99
C GLY A 60 11.14 6.28 -3.33
N GLN A 61 10.57 6.18 -4.51
CA GLN A 61 9.44 6.99 -4.94
C GLN A 61 8.30 6.03 -5.28
N LEU A 62 7.10 6.30 -4.76
CA LEU A 62 5.94 5.58 -5.24
C LEU A 62 5.70 5.99 -6.69
N PRO A 63 5.38 5.03 -7.57
CA PRO A 63 4.86 5.35 -8.89
C PRO A 63 3.63 6.26 -8.76
N GLY A 64 3.39 7.16 -9.73
CA GLY A 64 2.28 8.13 -9.65
C GLY A 64 0.87 7.53 -9.55
N TRP A 65 0.74 6.21 -9.75
CA TRP A 65 -0.49 5.45 -9.59
C TRP A 65 -0.66 4.80 -8.21
N LEU A 66 0.32 4.91 -7.31
CA LEU A 66 0.34 4.31 -5.97
C LEU A 66 0.46 5.39 -4.90
N ARG A 67 -0.32 5.29 -3.83
CA ARG A 67 -0.31 6.22 -2.69
C ARG A 67 -0.43 5.47 -1.38
N ILE A 68 0.08 6.07 -0.30
CA ILE A 68 -0.14 5.63 1.08
C ILE A 68 -1.01 6.65 1.80
N ASP A 69 -2.01 6.15 2.54
CA ASP A 69 -2.79 6.95 3.48
C ASP A 69 -1.94 7.22 4.74
N PRO A 70 -1.63 8.49 5.06
CA PRO A 70 -0.75 8.81 6.18
C PRO A 70 -1.34 8.49 7.56
N GLU A 71 -2.66 8.33 7.69
CA GLU A 71 -3.31 8.05 8.98
C GLU A 71 -3.65 6.56 9.12
N MET A 72 -4.14 5.95 8.04
CA MET A 72 -4.63 4.57 8.05
C MET A 72 -3.59 3.54 7.62
N GLY A 73 -2.48 3.95 7.01
CA GLY A 73 -1.47 3.02 6.49
C GLY A 73 -1.96 2.20 5.28
N ASN A 74 -3.02 2.65 4.60
CA ASN A 74 -3.53 1.98 3.40
C ASN A 74 -2.68 2.35 2.19
N ILE A 75 -2.03 1.37 1.57
CA ILE A 75 -1.39 1.52 0.28
C ILE A 75 -2.41 1.16 -0.79
N THR A 76 -2.82 2.15 -1.59
CA THR A 76 -3.82 1.97 -2.64
C THR A 76 -3.32 2.51 -3.97
N GLY A 77 -3.70 1.86 -5.06
CA GLY A 77 -3.30 2.30 -6.38
C GLY A 77 -3.83 1.40 -7.48
N LYS A 78 -3.55 1.78 -8.72
CA LYS A 78 -3.95 1.01 -9.89
C LYS A 78 -2.82 0.99 -10.92
N PRO A 79 -2.04 -0.10 -11.00
CA PRO A 79 -0.82 -0.10 -11.77
C PRO A 79 -1.07 0.12 -13.26
N ILE A 80 -0.40 1.12 -13.84
CA ILE A 80 -0.40 1.38 -15.29
C ILE A 80 0.84 0.83 -15.97
N GLN A 81 1.91 0.55 -15.22
CA GLN A 81 3.18 0.04 -15.71
C GLN A 81 3.54 -1.24 -14.96
N CYS A 82 3.91 -2.28 -15.70
CA CYS A 82 4.47 -3.50 -15.09
C CYS A 82 5.93 -3.31 -14.71
N GLY A 83 6.41 -4.15 -13.80
CA GLY A 83 7.79 -4.08 -13.32
C GLY A 83 7.88 -4.46 -11.85
N SER A 84 9.02 -4.13 -11.25
CA SER A 84 9.23 -4.24 -9.82
C SER A 84 9.48 -2.86 -9.24
N PHE A 85 8.87 -2.56 -8.11
CA PHE A 85 8.99 -1.28 -7.43
C PHE A 85 9.41 -1.51 -5.99
N ASP A 86 10.58 -0.98 -5.63
CA ASP A 86 11.13 -1.06 -4.28
C ASP A 86 10.93 0.27 -3.55
N PHE A 87 10.36 0.21 -2.36
CA PHE A 87 10.17 1.38 -1.51
C PHE A 87 10.21 0.98 -0.03
N THR A 88 10.48 1.94 0.84
CA THR A 88 10.47 1.72 2.30
C THR A 88 9.40 2.60 2.94
N VAL A 89 8.48 1.96 3.63
CA VAL A 89 7.47 2.64 4.45
C VAL A 89 8.05 2.93 5.82
N LYS A 90 7.74 4.11 6.35
CA LYS A 90 8.02 4.53 7.71
C LYS A 90 6.72 4.82 8.44
N VAL A 91 6.64 4.35 9.67
CA VAL A 91 5.61 4.74 10.62
C VAL A 91 6.27 5.45 11.80
N THR A 92 5.68 6.55 12.26
CA THR A 92 6.05 7.22 13.52
C THR A 92 4.89 7.18 14.47
N ASP A 93 5.15 6.99 15.76
CA ASP A 93 4.12 7.00 16.81
C ASP A 93 4.04 8.37 17.52
N SER A 94 3.16 8.46 18.52
CA SER A 94 2.95 9.67 19.31
C SER A 94 3.70 9.69 20.66
N ALA A 95 4.58 8.72 20.90
CA ALA A 95 5.29 8.62 22.17
C ALA A 95 6.27 9.79 22.38
N ASN A 96 6.73 9.97 23.62
CA ASN A 96 7.79 10.91 23.95
C ASN A 96 8.90 10.17 24.74
N PRO A 97 10.09 9.92 24.15
CA PRO A 97 10.48 10.28 22.78
C PRO A 97 9.69 9.51 21.70
N VAL A 98 9.54 10.13 20.53
CA VAL A 98 8.88 9.53 19.36
C VAL A 98 9.62 8.27 18.95
N ASN A 99 8.87 7.21 18.67
CA ASN A 99 9.41 5.98 18.10
C ASN A 99 9.05 5.84 16.62
N MET A 100 9.83 5.02 15.90
CA MET A 100 9.59 4.74 14.48
C MET A 100 9.78 3.27 14.13
N GLY A 101 9.06 2.84 13.10
CA GLY A 101 9.23 1.55 12.41
C GLY A 101 9.52 1.77 10.94
N LEU A 102 10.34 0.89 10.35
CA LEU A 102 10.66 0.89 8.93
C LEU A 102 10.40 -0.50 8.35
N GLN A 103 9.80 -0.55 7.16
CA GLN A 103 9.62 -1.79 6.41
C GLN A 103 9.90 -1.56 4.93
N ALA A 104 10.80 -2.37 4.38
CA ALA A 104 11.08 -2.40 2.96
C ALA A 104 10.09 -3.32 2.25
N TYR A 105 9.58 -2.86 1.11
CA TYR A 105 8.68 -3.63 0.27
C TYR A 105 9.21 -3.74 -1.15
N HIS A 106 9.08 -4.95 -1.70
CA HIS A 106 9.23 -5.24 -3.11
C HIS A 106 7.85 -5.51 -3.70
N LEU A 107 7.34 -4.59 -4.53
CA LEU A 107 6.05 -4.76 -5.17
C LEU A 107 6.24 -5.19 -6.62
N LYS A 108 5.89 -6.44 -6.91
CA LYS A 108 5.89 -6.97 -8.28
C LYS A 108 4.56 -6.65 -8.96
N ILE A 109 4.64 -6.08 -10.16
CA ILE A 109 3.49 -5.83 -11.03
C ILE A 109 3.57 -6.76 -12.23
N HIS A 110 2.61 -7.66 -12.35
CA HIS A 110 2.41 -8.50 -13.52
C HIS A 110 1.77 -7.71 -14.65
N CYS A 111 2.29 -7.89 -15.87
CA CYS A 111 1.66 -7.28 -17.04
C CYS A 111 0.31 -7.91 -17.34
N ASP A 112 -0.62 -7.06 -17.77
CA ASP A 112 -1.77 -7.55 -18.50
C ASP A 112 -1.38 -7.75 -19.96
N THR A 113 -1.33 -9.00 -20.39
CA THR A 113 -1.01 -9.38 -21.78
C THR A 113 -2.22 -9.31 -22.69
N LYS A 114 -3.42 -9.05 -22.14
CA LYS A 114 -4.64 -8.96 -22.92
C LYS A 114 -4.62 -7.67 -23.75
N PRO A 115 -4.93 -7.77 -25.06
CA PRO A 115 -5.00 -6.59 -25.91
C PRO A 115 -6.05 -5.62 -25.35
N LEU A 116 -5.77 -4.32 -25.46
CA LEU A 116 -6.80 -3.31 -25.21
C LEU A 116 -7.74 -3.32 -26.41
N ILE A 117 -8.97 -3.76 -26.17
CA ILE A 117 -10.03 -3.71 -27.17
C ILE A 117 -10.87 -2.45 -26.87
N PRO A 118 -11.15 -1.58 -27.85
CA PRO A 118 -12.14 -0.53 -27.67
C PRO A 118 -13.46 -1.17 -27.21
N ASP A 119 -14.13 -0.60 -26.20
CA ASP A 119 -15.37 -1.11 -25.58
C ASP A 119 -15.25 -2.21 -24.54
N ASP A 120 -14.09 -2.81 -24.39
CA ASP A 120 -13.80 -3.76 -23.31
C ASP A 120 -13.48 -3.01 -22.01
N LEU A 121 -14.53 -2.59 -21.28
CA LEU A 121 -14.48 -1.74 -20.08
C LEU A 121 -13.79 -2.38 -18.88
N ASN A 122 -13.64 -3.72 -18.87
CA ASN A 122 -12.92 -4.44 -17.84
C ASN A 122 -11.51 -4.90 -18.25
N ALA A 123 -11.08 -4.61 -19.48
CA ALA A 123 -9.83 -5.10 -20.07
C ALA A 123 -9.68 -6.64 -19.97
N SER A 124 -10.79 -7.36 -20.18
CA SER A 124 -10.82 -8.82 -20.19
C SER A 124 -10.20 -9.42 -21.44
N GLY A 125 -10.06 -8.64 -22.51
CA GLY A 125 -9.69 -9.09 -23.85
C GLY A 125 -10.88 -9.56 -24.68
N GLU A 126 -12.12 -9.39 -24.21
CA GLU A 126 -13.36 -9.74 -24.90
C GLU A 126 -14.40 -8.62 -24.70
N ILE A 127 -15.35 -8.46 -25.63
CA ILE A 127 -16.48 -7.54 -25.47
C ILE A 127 -17.68 -8.38 -25.05
N ASP A 128 -18.13 -8.24 -23.80
CA ASP A 128 -19.15 -9.10 -23.21
C ASP A 128 -20.22 -8.35 -22.40
N LEU A 129 -21.17 -9.11 -21.81
CA LEU A 129 -22.25 -8.54 -21.01
C LEU A 129 -21.75 -7.77 -19.76
N SER A 130 -20.58 -8.12 -19.24
CA SER A 130 -19.94 -7.44 -18.11
C SER A 130 -19.58 -6.01 -18.47
N ASP A 131 -19.20 -5.74 -19.72
CA ASP A 131 -18.91 -4.38 -20.19
C ASP A 131 -20.15 -3.50 -20.21
N ILE A 132 -21.31 -4.06 -20.59
CA ILE A 132 -22.59 -3.35 -20.50
C ILE A 132 -22.95 -3.02 -19.05
N ILE A 133 -22.78 -3.99 -18.14
CA ILE A 133 -23.04 -3.79 -16.71
C ILE A 133 -22.16 -2.65 -16.17
N ILE A 134 -20.88 -2.65 -16.52
CA ILE A 134 -19.93 -1.60 -16.11
C ILE A 134 -20.33 -0.24 -16.67
N ALA A 135 -20.71 -0.16 -17.96
CA ALA A 135 -21.15 1.08 -18.58
C ALA A 135 -22.36 1.69 -17.86
N LEU A 136 -23.38 0.87 -17.57
CA LEU A 136 -24.59 1.31 -16.86
C LEU A 136 -24.30 1.76 -15.41
N GLN A 137 -23.38 1.08 -14.72
CA GLN A 137 -22.96 1.47 -13.38
C GLN A 137 -22.22 2.81 -13.36
N ILE A 138 -21.35 3.05 -14.33
CA ILE A 138 -20.63 4.33 -14.48
C ILE A 138 -21.63 5.46 -14.74
N MET A 139 -22.59 5.26 -15.63
CA MET A 139 -23.66 6.24 -15.93
C MET A 139 -24.51 6.59 -14.70
N THR A 140 -24.75 5.62 -13.83
CA THR A 140 -25.57 5.77 -12.62
C THR A 140 -24.79 6.19 -11.39
N LYS A 141 -23.45 6.34 -11.51
CA LYS A 141 -22.54 6.63 -10.39
C LYS A 141 -22.65 5.59 -9.26
N MET A 142 -23.01 4.35 -9.59
CA MET A 142 -23.01 3.26 -8.62
C MET A 142 -21.56 2.89 -8.27
N GLN A 143 -21.23 2.86 -6.98
CA GLN A 143 -19.93 2.41 -6.49
C GLN A 143 -19.93 0.88 -6.36
N GLY A 144 -18.79 0.21 -6.66
CA GLY A 144 -18.60 -1.19 -6.24
C GLY A 144 -17.97 -2.19 -7.22
N LEU A 145 -17.61 -1.82 -8.46
CA LEU A 145 -16.87 -2.71 -9.37
C LEU A 145 -15.50 -2.13 -9.75
N ASP A 146 -14.50 -3.00 -9.88
CA ASP A 146 -13.16 -2.71 -10.38
C ASP A 146 -13.20 -2.45 -11.90
N TYR A 147 -13.62 -1.26 -12.35
CA TYR A 147 -13.51 -0.90 -13.76
C TYR A 147 -12.10 -0.40 -14.10
N PHE A 148 -11.49 -0.90 -15.18
CA PHE A 148 -10.21 -0.42 -15.71
C PHE A 148 -10.42 0.60 -16.81
N TRP A 149 -10.24 1.91 -16.58
CA TRP A 149 -10.21 2.85 -17.70
C TRP A 149 -9.10 3.91 -17.58
N PRO A 150 -8.24 4.06 -18.61
CA PRO A 150 -7.28 5.15 -18.71
C PRO A 150 -7.88 6.46 -19.28
N TYR A 151 -9.17 6.50 -19.66
CA TYR A 151 -9.81 7.66 -20.31
C TYR A 151 -10.89 8.36 -19.46
N LEU A 152 -10.59 8.68 -18.20
CA LEU A 152 -11.52 9.32 -17.25
C LEU A 152 -11.86 10.81 -17.55
N ASP A 153 -11.64 11.29 -18.77
CA ASP A 153 -12.06 12.64 -19.20
C ASP A 153 -13.33 12.62 -20.11
N LYS A 154 -13.93 11.45 -20.35
CA LYS A 154 -15.20 11.35 -21.08
C LYS A 154 -16.26 10.67 -20.22
N SER A 155 -17.40 11.34 -20.05
CA SER A 155 -18.62 10.75 -19.53
C SER A 155 -19.04 9.59 -20.44
N ILE A 156 -19.31 8.41 -19.88
CA ILE A 156 -19.97 7.31 -20.59
C ILE A 156 -21.45 7.66 -20.73
N ASP A 157 -22.05 7.40 -21.90
CA ASP A 157 -23.47 7.62 -22.15
C ASP A 157 -24.18 6.43 -22.85
N LEU A 158 -25.48 6.57 -23.16
CA LEU A 158 -26.26 5.51 -23.82
C LEU A 158 -25.74 5.15 -25.22
N THR A 159 -25.05 6.07 -25.90
CA THR A 159 -24.43 5.83 -27.20
C THR A 159 -23.28 4.83 -27.08
N ASP A 160 -22.49 4.93 -25.99
CA ASP A 160 -21.45 3.95 -25.68
C ASP A 160 -22.05 2.58 -25.39
N VAL A 161 -23.13 2.52 -24.60
CA VAL A 161 -23.84 1.26 -24.32
C VAL A 161 -24.32 0.61 -25.61
N LEU A 162 -24.94 1.38 -26.51
CA LEU A 162 -25.39 0.90 -27.81
C LEU A 162 -24.24 0.44 -28.70
N ARG A 163 -23.06 1.06 -28.57
CA ARG A 163 -21.85 0.69 -29.31
C ARG A 163 -21.26 -0.62 -28.79
N ILE A 164 -21.18 -0.80 -27.47
CA ILE A 164 -20.77 -2.07 -26.83
C ILE A 164 -21.68 -3.20 -27.31
N ILE A 165 -23.01 -3.03 -27.22
CA ILE A 165 -23.99 -4.05 -27.65
C ILE A 165 -23.77 -4.47 -29.11
N LYS A 166 -23.49 -3.51 -30.01
CA LYS A 166 -23.24 -3.79 -31.43
C LYS A 166 -21.94 -4.56 -31.67
N ASN A 167 -20.96 -4.42 -30.78
CA ASN A 167 -19.64 -5.02 -30.92
C ASN A 167 -19.52 -6.39 -30.23
N MET A 168 -20.61 -6.91 -29.66
CA MET A 168 -20.68 -8.25 -29.05
C MET A 168 -20.93 -9.40 -30.05
N GLU A 169 -21.10 -9.09 -31.35
CA GLU A 169 -21.26 -10.09 -32.43
C GLU A 169 -19.92 -10.70 -32.85
#